data_AF-A0A7Y1T9K0-F1
#
_entry.id   AF-A0A7Y1T9K0-F1
#
_cell.length_a   1.000
_cell.length_b   1.000
_cell.length_c   1.000
_cell.angle_alpha   90.00
_cell.angle_beta   90.00
_cell.angle_gamma   90.00
#
_symmetry.space_group_name_H-M   'P 1'
#
loop_
_entity.id
_entity.type
_entity.pdbx_description
1 polymer ?
#
loop_
_entity_poly.entity_id
_entity_poly.type
_entity_poly.pdbx_seq_one_letter_code
_entity_poly.pdbx_strand_id
1 'polypeptide(L)' 'MAIVAFCVLASTSLALALIGRAMFYVLVIPTTMPGAFFWRNEGFAKHAKQTGLSASVDAGLVCEAH' A
#
# COMPACT_ATOMS: atom_id res chain seq x y z
N MET A 1 -37.97 14.49 0.58
CA MET A 1 -37.42 13.46 1.49
C MET A 1 -36.63 12.39 0.75
N ALA A 2 -37.17 11.74 -0.28
CA ALA A 2 -36.45 10.70 -1.03
C ALA A 2 -35.14 11.19 -1.68
N ILE A 3 -35.14 12.36 -2.35
CA ILE A 3 -33.93 12.91 -3.00
C ILE A 3 -32.81 13.16 -1.98
N VAL A 4 -33.15 13.74 -0.83
CA VAL A 4 -32.19 13.96 0.26
C VAL A 4 -31.61 12.64 0.76
N ALA A 5 -32.45 11.62 0.95
CA ALA A 5 -31.99 10.29 1.34
C ALA A 5 -31.03 9.67 0.29
N PHE A 6 -31.34 9.80 -1.00
CA PHE A 6 -30.45 9.34 -2.07
C PHE A 6 -29.14 10.12 -2.13
N CYS A 7 -29.16 11.43 -1.93
CA CYS A 7 -27.94 12.23 -1.86
C CYS A 7 -27.04 11.79 -0.70
N VAL A 8 -27.62 11.57 0.49
CA VAL A 8 -26.89 11.10 1.67
C VAL A 8 -26.31 9.70 1.45
N LEU A 9 -27.09 8.80 0.84
CA LEU A 9 -26.60 7.47 0.48
C LEU A 9 -25.44 7.55 -0.52
N ALA A 10 -25.61 8.32 -1.60
CA ALA A 10 -24.59 8.47 -2.63
C ALA A 10 -23.28 9.06 -2.07
N SER A 11 -23.36 10.10 -1.23
CA SER A 11 -22.17 10.69 -0.61
C SER A 11 -21.47 9.72 0.34
N THR A 12 -22.23 8.96 1.11
CA THR A 12 -21.68 7.97 2.06
C THR A 12 -21.03 6.81 1.32
N SER A 13 -21.66 6.29 0.27
CA SER A 13 -21.09 5.23 -0.57
C SER A 13 -19.81 5.69 -1.26
N LEU A 14 -19.77 6.94 -1.75
CA LEU A 14 -18.56 7.51 -2.35
C LEU A 14 -17.43 7.63 -1.33
N ALA A 15 -17.72 8.14 -0.13
CA ALA A 15 -16.74 8.24 0.94
C ALA A 15 -16.18 6.87 1.32
N LEU A 16 -17.05 5.85 1.46
CA LEU A 16 -16.63 4.49 1.79
C LEU A 16 -15.75 3.87 0.71
N ALA A 17 -16.07 4.10 -0.57
CA ALA A 17 -15.26 3.63 -1.70
C ALA A 17 -13.86 4.28 -1.74
N LEU A 18 -13.79 5.59 -1.46
CA LEU A 18 -12.52 6.33 -1.40
C LEU A 18 -11.65 5.86 -0.24
N ILE A 19 -12.23 5.74 0.96
CA ILE A 19 -11.51 5.27 2.16
C ILE A 19 -11.06 3.83 1.97
N GLY A 20 -11.92 2.96 1.43
CA GLY A 20 -11.57 1.55 1.14
C GLY A 20 -10.39 1.43 0.18
N ARG A 21 -10.37 2.22 -0.90
CA ARG A 21 -9.21 2.27 -1.81
C ARG A 21 -7.96 2.79 -1.09
N ALA A 22 -8.06 3.88 -0.33
CA ALA A 22 -6.92 4.43 0.41
C ALA A 22 -6.34 3.41 1.39
N MET A 23 -7.18 2.74 2.19
CA MET A 23 -6.74 1.67 3.10
C MET A 23 -6.13 0.49 2.36
N PHE A 24 -6.67 0.12 1.19
CA PHE A 24 -6.06 -0.95 0.39
C PHE A 24 -4.63 -0.60 -0.01
N TYR A 25 -4.38 0.62 -0.50
CA TYR A 25 -3.02 1.06 -0.85
C TYR A 25 -2.08 1.21 0.36
N VAL A 26 -2.58 1.76 1.47
CA VAL A 26 -1.74 2.07 2.66
C VAL A 26 -1.48 0.85 3.53
N LEU A 27 -2.44 -0.07 3.64
CA LEU A 27 -2.36 -1.21 4.55
C LEU A 27 -2.21 -2.53 3.80
N VAL A 28 -3.07 -2.81 2.82
CA VAL A 28 -3.12 -4.14 2.19
C VAL A 28 -1.96 -4.37 1.23
N ILE A 29 -1.67 -3.42 0.34
CA ILE A 29 -0.58 -3.58 -0.63
C ILE A 29 0.79 -3.77 0.05
N PRO A 30 1.21 -2.95 1.03
CA PRO A 30 2.50 -3.16 1.67
C PRO A 30 2.54 -4.40 2.57
N THR A 31 1.40 -4.94 3.01
CA THR A 31 1.37 -6.17 3.84
C THR A 31 1.20 -7.45 3.04
N THR A 32 0.61 -7.39 1.84
CA THR A 32 0.43 -8.56 0.96
C THR A 32 1.49 -8.65 -0.14
N MET A 33 2.11 -7.52 -0.51
CA MET A 33 3.21 -7.45 -1.47
C MET A 33 4.21 -6.32 -1.12
N PRO A 34 4.88 -6.40 0.06
CA PRO A 34 5.92 -5.45 0.47
C PRO A 34 6.99 -5.23 -0.62
N GLY A 35 7.37 -6.30 -1.32
CA GLY A 35 8.40 -6.27 -2.36
C GLY A 35 8.17 -5.33 -3.53
N ALA A 36 6.97 -5.39 -4.13
CA ALA A 36 6.64 -4.57 -5.30
C ALA A 36 6.56 -3.07 -4.94
N PHE A 37 6.32 -2.76 -3.66
CA PHE A 37 6.19 -1.39 -3.18
C PHE A 37 7.55 -0.67 -3.05
N PHE A 38 8.60 -1.39 -2.64
CA PHE A 38 9.92 -0.79 -2.38
C PHE A 38 10.93 -0.95 -3.54
N TRP A 39 10.62 -1.75 -4.55
CA TRP A 39 11.48 -2.07 -5.69
C TRP A 39 12.02 -0.86 -6.47
N ARG A 40 11.31 0.27 -6.49
CA ARG A 40 11.70 1.48 -7.27
C ARG A 40 12.26 2.63 -6.44
N ASN A 41 12.48 2.46 -5.14
CA ASN A 41 13.01 3.54 -4.29
C ASN A 41 14.46 3.25 -3.87
N GLU A 42 15.43 3.83 -4.58
CA GLU A 42 16.87 3.65 -4.33
C GLU A 42 17.27 3.99 -2.88
N GLY A 43 16.63 5.00 -2.28
CA GLY A 43 16.84 5.37 -0.88
C GLY A 43 16.41 4.27 0.10
N PHE A 44 15.32 3.55 -0.21
CA PHE A 44 14.83 2.45 0.61
C PHE A 44 15.73 1.23 0.49
N ALA A 45 16.20 0.90 -0.72
CA ALA A 45 17.15 -0.19 -0.93
C ALA A 45 18.46 0.04 -0.17
N LYS A 46 19.00 1.27 -0.19
CA LYS A 46 20.21 1.63 0.55
C LYS A 46 19.99 1.55 2.07
N HIS A 47 18.86 2.02 2.57
CA HIS A 47 18.53 1.95 3.98
C HIS A 47 18.30 0.50 4.44
N ALA A 48 17.55 -0.30 3.69
CA ALA A 48 17.32 -1.72 3.97
C ALA A 48 18.62 -2.54 3.98
N LYS A 49 19.57 -2.23 3.09
CA LYS A 49 20.90 -2.84 3.09
C LYS A 49 21.73 -2.43 4.32
N GLN A 50 21.58 -1.20 4.80
CA GLN A 50 22.26 -0.71 6.01
C GLN A 50 21.67 -1.27 7.31
N THR A 51 20.35 -1.52 7.34
CA THR A 51 19.65 -2.03 8.51
C THR A 51 19.55 -3.57 8.56
N GLY A 52 20.09 -4.27 7.57
CA GLY A 52 20.07 -5.74 7.49
C GLY A 52 18.74 -6.34 7.01
N LEU A 53 17.79 -5.48 6.59
CA LEU A 53 16.48 -5.88 6.06
C LEU A 53 16.58 -6.45 4.63
N SER A 54 17.75 -6.39 4.00
CA SER A 54 18.01 -7.03 2.70
C SER A 54 18.03 -8.55 2.75
N ALA A 55 18.19 -9.17 3.92
CA ALA A 55 18.21 -10.63 4.05
C ALA A 55 16.80 -11.26 4.24
N SER A 56 15.77 -10.44 4.47
CA SER A 56 14.39 -10.95 4.63
C SER A 56 13.72 -11.16 3.28
N VAL A 57 13.30 -12.41 3.02
CA VAL A 57 12.57 -12.87 1.80
C VAL A 57 11.33 -12.01 1.51
N ASP A 58 10.75 -11.39 2.54
CA ASP A 58 9.52 -10.62 2.49
C ASP A 58 9.74 -9.11 2.28
N ALA A 59 10.98 -8.61 2.21
CA ALA A 59 11.20 -7.18 1.91
C ALA A 59 11.08 -6.87 0.40
N GLY A 60 11.00 -7.93 -0.43
CA GLY A 60 11.06 -7.98 -1.90
C GLY A 60 11.96 -6.94 -2.57
N LEU A 61 13.12 -6.78 -1.95
CA LEU A 61 14.33 -6.35 -2.62
C LEU A 61 14.75 -7.46 -3.58
N VAL A 62 15.20 -7.11 -4.79
CA VAL A 62 16.04 -8.05 -5.55
C VAL A 62 17.31 -8.21 -4.74
N CYS A 63 17.45 -9.35 -4.07
CA CYS A 63 18.78 -9.80 -3.73
C CYS A 63 19.48 -10.09 -5.06
N GLU A 64 20.45 -9.25 -5.44
CA GLU A 64 21.46 -9.64 -6.43
C GLU A 64 22.15 -10.89 -5.84
N ALA A 65 21.69 -12.06 -6.26
CA ALA A 65 22.35 -13.32 -5.99
C ALA A 65 23.63 -13.32 -6.82
N HIS A 66 24.74 -12.97 -6.16
CA HIS A 66 26.09 -13.16 -6.66
C HIS A 66 26.65 -14.49 -6.14
#